data_AF-A0A1B2A986-F1
#
_entry.id   AF-A0A1B2A986-F1
#
_cell.length_a   1.000
_cell.length_b   1.000
_cell.length_c   1.000
_cell.angle_alpha   90.00
_cell.angle_beta   90.00
_cell.angle_gamma   90.00
#
_symmetry.space_group_name_H-M   'P 1'
#
loop_
_entity.id
_entity.type
_entity.pdbx_description
1 polymer ?
#
loop_
_entity_poly.entity_id
_entity_poly.type
_entity_poly.pdbx_seq_one_letter_code
_entity_poly.pdbx_strand_id
1 'polypeptide(L)'
;MVSIRTGKGTQVYIAGHGLAIEEPAELAPGISVSPKVITFETSFGSRGGEEFQTHAAVLSMERLATFSIVVEHPDGGEALARKSWNAIWLFGLLALACRTHVISLYSGVPEYPHEFSLTNRHTFIRPLPCVAITPDQVRWAANYFDTYSALLGERRFRGAQRYYNNAHYLPDADAKIMLLWAGIESLLDVDAELRRSIALHAAILHGGDSEAKAARFRDVKRAYDIRSKVVHGSDVDGAKLEAAVEFASDLLLDLLRRTLEIGRMPKGAELDEAASRAAFP
;
A
#
# COMPACT_ATOMS: atom_id res chain seq x y z
N MET A 1 -12.79 3.13 -13.21
CA MET A 1 -11.72 4.08 -13.62
C MET A 1 -11.32 4.89 -12.38
N VAL A 2 -10.02 5.12 -12.13
CA VAL A 2 -9.55 5.96 -11.02
C VAL A 2 -9.47 7.40 -11.53
N SER A 3 -10.05 8.36 -10.79
CA SER A 3 -10.08 9.78 -11.17
C SER A 3 -10.16 10.68 -9.95
N ILE A 4 -9.78 11.96 -10.11
CA ILE A 4 -9.97 13.02 -9.12
C ILE A 4 -10.75 14.14 -9.78
N ARG A 5 -11.76 14.68 -9.08
CA ARG A 5 -12.43 15.93 -9.41
C ARG A 5 -12.20 16.94 -8.30
N THR A 6 -11.88 18.17 -8.69
CA THR A 6 -11.48 19.23 -7.77
C THR A 6 -12.46 20.41 -7.75
N GLY A 7 -13.45 20.42 -8.65
CA GLY A 7 -14.42 21.52 -8.77
C GLY A 7 -13.74 22.89 -8.88
N LYS A 8 -14.39 23.92 -8.34
CA LYS A 8 -13.86 25.29 -8.20
C LYS A 8 -13.19 25.56 -6.84
N GLY A 9 -13.06 24.54 -5.99
CA GLY A 9 -12.52 24.67 -4.64
C GLY A 9 -10.99 24.72 -4.60
N THR A 10 -10.45 24.95 -3.41
CA THR A 10 -9.00 24.90 -3.10
C THR A 10 -8.61 23.67 -2.29
N GLN A 11 -9.58 22.79 -2.00
CA GLN A 11 -9.40 21.60 -1.18
C GLN A 11 -10.12 20.38 -1.81
N VAL A 12 -9.52 19.20 -1.65
CA VAL A 12 -10.09 17.90 -2.03
C VAL A 12 -9.89 16.93 -0.88
N TYR A 13 -10.89 16.11 -0.60
CA TYR A 13 -10.78 15.01 0.37
C TYR A 13 -10.77 13.71 -0.42
N ILE A 14 -9.79 12.87 -0.11
CA ILE A 14 -9.70 11.51 -0.64
C ILE A 14 -10.02 10.58 0.53
N ALA A 15 -11.22 10.03 0.53
CA ALA A 15 -11.70 9.14 1.57
C ALA A 15 -10.95 7.80 1.55
N GLY A 16 -10.70 7.29 2.74
CA GLY A 16 -9.86 6.15 3.02
C GLY A 16 -10.46 5.18 4.02
N HIS A 17 -9.96 3.94 3.97
CA HIS A 17 -10.28 2.89 4.96
C HIS A 17 -9.02 2.17 5.43
N GLY A 18 -9.07 1.64 6.65
CA GLY A 18 -7.99 0.84 7.28
C GLY A 18 -7.27 1.54 8.44
N LEU A 19 -7.55 2.83 8.67
CA LEU A 19 -7.00 3.60 9.79
C LEU A 19 -8.11 4.27 10.59
N ALA A 20 -7.89 4.44 11.89
CA ALA A 20 -8.66 5.34 12.74
C ALA A 20 -7.78 6.55 13.09
N ILE A 21 -8.30 7.74 12.80
CA ILE A 21 -7.62 9.02 13.05
C ILE A 21 -8.47 9.77 14.06
N GLU A 22 -7.83 10.31 15.10
CA GLU A 22 -8.52 11.11 16.13
C GLU A 22 -8.42 12.60 15.81
N GLU A 23 -7.23 13.06 15.45
CA GLU A 23 -6.94 14.46 15.18
C GLU A 23 -6.28 14.64 13.81
N PRO A 24 -6.56 15.75 13.09
CA PRO A 24 -5.87 16.06 11.85
C PRO A 24 -4.36 16.21 12.05
N ALA A 25 -3.58 15.72 11.12
CA ALA A 25 -2.13 15.87 11.15
C ALA A 25 -1.53 16.05 9.75
N GLU A 26 -0.57 16.96 9.62
CA GLU A 26 0.07 17.27 8.34
C GLU A 26 1.13 16.22 7.98
N LEU A 27 1.12 15.77 6.73
CA LEU A 27 2.14 14.88 6.15
C LEU A 27 3.19 15.66 5.36
N ALA A 28 2.73 16.69 4.64
CA ALA A 28 3.54 17.58 3.81
C ALA A 28 2.76 18.89 3.61
N PRO A 29 3.39 20.00 3.20
CA PRO A 29 2.72 21.28 3.00
C PRO A 29 1.41 21.16 2.20
N GLY A 30 0.28 21.40 2.86
CA GLY A 30 -1.07 21.31 2.26
C GLY A 30 -1.51 19.89 1.91
N ILE A 31 -1.00 18.88 2.60
CA ILE A 31 -1.48 17.49 2.60
C ILE A 31 -1.56 17.02 4.05
N SER A 32 -2.75 16.73 4.52
CA SER A 32 -2.98 16.24 5.88
C SER A 32 -3.84 14.98 5.88
N VAL A 33 -3.74 14.20 6.95
CA VAL A 33 -4.73 13.17 7.28
C VAL A 33 -5.76 13.76 8.23
N SER A 34 -7.01 13.36 8.11
CA SER A 34 -8.13 13.91 8.88
C SER A 34 -9.16 12.84 9.24
N PRO A 35 -9.78 12.90 10.43
CA PRO A 35 -10.92 12.03 10.78
C PRO A 35 -12.17 12.33 9.94
N LYS A 36 -12.23 13.49 9.30
CA LYS A 36 -13.40 13.90 8.52
C LYS A 36 -13.50 13.08 7.24
N VAL A 37 -14.67 12.52 6.99
CA VAL A 37 -15.03 11.85 5.73
C VAL A 37 -16.15 12.61 5.05
N ILE A 38 -16.09 12.73 3.73
CA ILE A 38 -17.18 13.32 2.95
C ILE A 38 -18.26 12.26 2.76
N THR A 39 -19.50 12.68 2.96
CA THR A 39 -20.71 11.95 2.57
C THR A 39 -21.37 12.66 1.40
N PHE A 40 -21.86 11.92 0.43
CA PHE A 40 -22.54 12.45 -0.73
C PHE A 40 -24.04 12.23 -0.63
N GLU A 41 -24.80 13.17 -1.18
CA GLU A 41 -26.24 12.97 -1.38
C GLU A 41 -26.46 12.16 -2.66
N THR A 42 -26.38 10.84 -2.53
CA THR A 42 -26.65 9.93 -3.65
C THR A 42 -28.16 9.74 -3.81
N SER A 43 -28.78 10.42 -4.79
CA SER A 43 -30.12 10.06 -5.25
C SER A 43 -30.00 9.15 -6.48
N PHE A 44 -30.43 7.89 -6.34
CA PHE A 44 -30.58 7.02 -7.50
C PHE A 44 -31.70 7.59 -8.38
N GLY A 45 -31.34 8.16 -9.54
CA GLY A 45 -32.31 8.50 -10.59
C GLY A 45 -32.34 9.95 -11.09
N SER A 46 -31.53 10.88 -10.58
CA SER A 46 -31.61 12.30 -10.99
C SER A 46 -30.46 12.78 -11.90
N ARG A 47 -29.39 12.01 -12.09
CA ARG A 47 -28.20 12.44 -12.85
C ARG A 47 -27.83 11.45 -13.94
N GLY A 48 -28.39 11.66 -15.14
CA GLY A 48 -28.24 10.81 -16.32
C GLY A 48 -26.86 10.84 -17.00
N GLY A 49 -25.76 10.85 -16.23
CA GLY A 49 -24.39 10.93 -16.77
C GLY A 49 -23.36 9.98 -16.16
N GLU A 50 -23.62 9.40 -14.99
CA GLU A 50 -22.68 8.46 -14.35
C GLU A 50 -23.29 7.06 -14.23
N GLU A 51 -22.51 6.06 -14.64
CA GLU A 51 -22.93 4.65 -14.66
C GLU A 51 -23.42 4.21 -13.27
N PHE A 52 -24.52 3.44 -13.23
CA PHE A 52 -25.10 2.88 -12.00
C PHE A 52 -24.06 2.25 -11.06
N GLN A 53 -23.04 1.59 -11.65
CA GLN A 53 -21.95 0.97 -10.91
C GLN A 53 -21.16 1.97 -10.05
N THR A 54 -20.94 3.18 -10.54
CA THR A 54 -20.20 4.24 -9.83
C THR A 54 -20.96 4.71 -8.59
N HIS A 55 -22.28 4.92 -8.72
CA HIS A 55 -23.14 5.27 -7.60
C HIS A 55 -23.21 4.14 -6.55
N ALA A 56 -23.36 2.90 -6.99
CA ALA A 56 -23.38 1.73 -6.11
C ALA A 56 -22.05 1.57 -5.34
N ALA A 57 -20.90 1.81 -6.01
CA ALA A 57 -19.59 1.77 -5.36
C ALA A 57 -19.49 2.81 -4.24
N VAL A 58 -19.80 4.06 -4.53
CA VAL A 58 -19.70 5.15 -3.55
C VAL A 58 -20.57 4.89 -2.33
N LEU A 59 -21.82 4.46 -2.52
CA LEU A 59 -22.70 4.10 -1.41
C LEU A 59 -22.13 3.01 -0.50
N SER A 60 -21.48 2.00 -1.08
CA SER A 60 -20.80 0.98 -0.28
C SER A 60 -19.58 1.55 0.41
N MET A 61 -18.80 2.38 -0.27
CA MET A 61 -17.55 2.92 0.21
C MET A 61 -17.73 3.98 1.30
N GLU A 62 -18.76 4.81 1.25
CA GLU A 62 -19.07 5.81 2.29
C GLU A 62 -19.25 5.17 3.66
N ARG A 63 -19.86 3.99 3.70
CA ARG A 63 -20.05 3.22 4.94
C ARG A 63 -18.75 2.60 5.47
N LEU A 64 -17.73 2.50 4.61
CA LEU A 64 -16.41 2.00 4.98
C LEU A 64 -15.45 3.13 5.33
N ALA A 65 -15.64 4.33 4.77
CA ALA A 65 -14.70 5.43 4.95
C ALA A 65 -14.52 5.76 6.43
N THR A 66 -13.26 5.72 6.90
CA THR A 66 -12.90 6.00 8.30
C THR A 66 -12.03 7.24 8.46
N PHE A 67 -11.42 7.73 7.37
CA PHE A 67 -10.60 8.94 7.38
C PHE A 67 -10.53 9.54 5.97
N SER A 68 -9.91 10.71 5.84
CA SER A 68 -9.53 11.28 4.54
C SER A 68 -8.08 11.75 4.52
N ILE A 69 -7.45 11.67 3.34
CA ILE A 69 -6.33 12.54 2.99
C ILE A 69 -6.91 13.83 2.42
N VAL A 70 -6.62 14.94 3.08
CA VAL A 70 -7.05 16.28 2.68
C VAL A 70 -5.92 16.96 1.95
N VAL A 71 -6.20 17.41 0.73
CA VAL A 71 -5.22 18.04 -0.15
C VAL A 71 -5.66 19.46 -0.43
N GLU A 72 -4.75 20.40 -0.22
CA GLU A 72 -4.98 21.83 -0.39
C GLU A 72 -3.97 22.43 -1.36
N HIS A 73 -4.45 23.36 -2.20
CA HIS A 73 -3.61 24.17 -3.06
C HIS A 73 -4.26 25.55 -3.27
N PRO A 74 -3.55 26.66 -3.03
CA PRO A 74 -4.13 28.00 -3.07
C PRO A 74 -4.74 28.33 -4.45
N ASP A 75 -4.08 27.91 -5.53
CA ASP A 75 -4.55 28.15 -6.90
C ASP A 75 -5.78 27.31 -7.31
N GLY A 76 -6.14 26.28 -6.53
CA GLY A 76 -7.20 25.34 -6.91
C GLY A 76 -6.94 24.64 -8.26
N GLY A 77 -8.02 24.34 -8.99
CA GLY A 77 -7.98 23.94 -10.40
C GLY A 77 -7.01 22.80 -10.74
N GLU A 78 -6.23 22.96 -11.81
CA GLU A 78 -5.30 21.93 -12.30
C GLU A 78 -4.17 21.63 -11.29
N ALA A 79 -3.69 22.65 -10.57
CA ALA A 79 -2.63 22.46 -9.58
C ALA A 79 -3.10 21.58 -8.41
N LEU A 80 -4.32 21.83 -7.92
CA LEU A 80 -5.00 20.99 -6.94
C LEU A 80 -5.25 19.58 -7.51
N ALA A 81 -5.73 19.47 -8.75
CA ALA A 81 -6.00 18.18 -9.38
C ALA A 81 -4.76 17.30 -9.48
N ARG A 82 -3.63 17.88 -9.91
CA ARG A 82 -2.34 17.20 -9.98
C ARG A 82 -1.84 16.78 -8.60
N LYS A 83 -1.93 17.67 -7.61
CA LYS A 83 -1.51 17.38 -6.23
C LYS A 83 -2.36 16.26 -5.63
N SER A 84 -3.67 16.31 -5.81
CA SER A 84 -4.64 15.31 -5.34
C SER A 84 -4.48 13.96 -6.05
N TRP A 85 -4.20 13.96 -7.36
CA TRP A 85 -3.89 12.73 -8.08
C TRP A 85 -2.65 12.03 -7.50
N ASN A 86 -1.59 12.79 -7.21
CA ASN A 86 -0.39 12.25 -6.59
C ASN A 86 -0.66 11.78 -5.15
N ALA A 87 -1.55 12.44 -4.42
CA ALA A 87 -1.90 12.08 -3.05
C ALA A 87 -2.60 10.70 -2.93
N ILE A 88 -3.22 10.18 -4.00
CA ILE A 88 -3.77 8.80 -4.01
C ILE A 88 -2.69 7.77 -3.67
N TRP A 89 -1.43 8.01 -4.06
CA TRP A 89 -0.35 7.04 -3.80
C TRP A 89 0.09 7.02 -2.33
N LEU A 90 -0.28 8.04 -1.53
CA LEU A 90 0.09 8.16 -0.12
C LEU A 90 -0.63 7.15 0.77
N PHE A 91 -1.71 6.54 0.29
CA PHE A 91 -2.32 5.39 0.96
C PHE A 91 -1.32 4.24 1.12
N GLY A 92 -0.44 4.03 0.14
CA GLY A 92 0.67 3.08 0.26
C GLY A 92 1.69 3.49 1.33
N LEU A 93 2.03 4.78 1.40
CA LEU A 93 2.94 5.30 2.44
C LEU A 93 2.37 5.13 3.84
N LEU A 94 1.08 5.43 4.04
CA LEU A 94 0.38 5.22 5.31
C LEU A 94 0.29 3.73 5.65
N ALA A 95 0.04 2.87 4.66
CA ALA A 95 0.06 1.42 4.84
C ALA A 95 1.42 0.92 5.34
N LEU A 96 2.50 1.42 4.72
CA LEU A 96 3.85 1.15 5.19
C LEU A 96 4.02 1.67 6.62
N ALA A 97 3.74 2.94 6.91
CA ALA A 97 3.93 3.59 8.21
C ALA A 97 3.20 2.86 9.36
N CYS A 98 1.95 2.47 9.13
CA CYS A 98 1.09 1.83 10.12
C CYS A 98 1.18 0.30 10.13
N ARG A 99 1.94 -0.28 9.19
CA ARG A 99 2.10 -1.74 9.04
C ARG A 99 0.76 -2.47 8.87
N THR A 100 -0.16 -1.87 8.12
CA THR A 100 -1.49 -2.42 7.83
C THR A 100 -1.91 -2.04 6.42
N HIS A 101 -2.91 -2.72 5.86
CA HIS A 101 -3.48 -2.31 4.58
C HIS A 101 -4.30 -1.04 4.74
N VAL A 102 -4.07 -0.08 3.86
CA VAL A 102 -4.78 1.20 3.81
C VAL A 102 -5.18 1.46 2.36
N ILE A 103 -6.43 1.81 2.14
CA ILE A 103 -7.00 1.88 0.79
C ILE A 103 -7.71 3.20 0.56
N SER A 104 -7.54 3.73 -0.65
CA SER A 104 -8.36 4.84 -1.15
C SER A 104 -9.73 4.30 -1.58
N LEU A 105 -10.76 5.12 -1.47
CA LEU A 105 -12.12 4.73 -1.82
C LEU A 105 -12.67 5.64 -2.92
N TYR A 106 -12.89 6.90 -2.56
CA TYR A 106 -13.42 7.94 -3.42
C TYR A 106 -12.77 9.28 -3.07
N SER A 107 -13.01 10.29 -3.90
CA SER A 107 -12.67 11.68 -3.60
C SER A 107 -13.86 12.59 -3.82
N GLY A 108 -13.89 13.70 -3.11
CA GLY A 108 -14.88 14.75 -3.31
C GLY A 108 -14.40 16.10 -2.79
N VAL A 109 -15.26 17.09 -3.00
CA VAL A 109 -15.09 18.46 -2.51
C VAL A 109 -16.28 18.76 -1.60
N PRO A 110 -16.09 19.10 -0.31
CA PRO A 110 -17.20 19.24 0.65
C PRO A 110 -18.27 20.25 0.21
N GLU A 111 -17.86 21.32 -0.45
CA GLU A 111 -18.74 22.36 -0.98
C GLU A 111 -19.64 21.86 -2.12
N TYR A 112 -19.29 20.73 -2.74
CA TYR A 112 -20.00 20.13 -3.87
C TYR A 112 -20.32 18.66 -3.57
N PRO A 113 -21.29 18.36 -2.67
CA PRO A 113 -21.58 17.01 -2.16
C PRO A 113 -22.23 16.07 -3.18
N HIS A 114 -22.23 16.45 -4.45
CA HIS A 114 -22.67 15.61 -5.55
C HIS A 114 -21.59 15.45 -6.64
N GLU A 115 -20.42 16.05 -6.45
CA GLU A 115 -19.27 15.88 -7.31
C GLU A 115 -18.26 14.96 -6.62
N PHE A 116 -18.21 13.72 -7.09
CA PHE A 116 -17.31 12.72 -6.56
C PHE A 116 -16.56 12.00 -7.68
N SER A 117 -15.56 11.22 -7.30
CA SER A 117 -14.83 10.36 -8.21
C SER A 117 -14.33 9.13 -7.47
N LEU A 118 -14.33 7.98 -8.14
CA LEU A 118 -13.74 6.79 -7.56
C LEU A 118 -12.21 6.90 -7.59
N THR A 119 -11.59 6.68 -6.43
CA THR A 119 -10.13 6.57 -6.31
C THR A 119 -9.68 5.12 -6.13
N ASN A 120 -10.64 4.19 -6.13
CA ASN A 120 -10.43 2.76 -6.18
C ASN A 120 -11.00 2.16 -7.48
N ARG A 121 -10.34 1.12 -7.98
CA ARG A 121 -10.81 0.33 -9.13
C ARG A 121 -11.76 -0.81 -8.74
N HIS A 122 -11.76 -1.21 -7.47
CA HIS A 122 -12.61 -2.26 -6.93
C HIS A 122 -13.91 -1.66 -6.41
N THR A 123 -15.03 -2.02 -7.03
CA THR A 123 -16.37 -1.50 -6.70
C THR A 123 -16.90 -2.06 -5.38
N PHE A 124 -16.57 -3.32 -5.07
CA PHE A 124 -16.93 -4.00 -3.84
C PHE A 124 -15.67 -4.31 -3.06
N ILE A 125 -15.64 -3.83 -1.82
CA ILE A 125 -14.46 -3.87 -0.97
C ILE A 125 -14.82 -4.63 0.30
N ARG A 126 -14.01 -5.63 0.64
CA ARG A 126 -14.08 -6.27 1.95
C ARG A 126 -13.54 -5.28 2.99
N PRO A 127 -14.27 -5.02 4.09
CA PRO A 127 -13.76 -4.17 5.16
C PRO A 127 -12.42 -4.70 5.68
N LEU A 128 -11.45 -3.79 5.78
CA LEU A 128 -10.18 -4.03 6.45
C LEU A 128 -10.31 -3.76 7.96
N PRO A 129 -9.49 -4.40 8.82
CA PRO A 129 -9.32 -3.95 10.20
C PRO A 129 -8.84 -2.49 10.24
N CYS A 130 -9.43 -1.67 11.11
CA CYS A 130 -8.97 -0.30 11.33
C CYS A 130 -7.98 -0.26 12.50
N VAL A 131 -6.82 0.33 12.26
CA VAL A 131 -5.79 0.54 13.28
C VAL A 131 -5.71 2.01 13.64
N ALA A 132 -5.71 2.35 14.92
CA ALA A 132 -5.49 3.72 15.37
C ALA A 132 -4.07 4.16 15.00
N ILE A 133 -3.96 5.29 14.29
CA ILE A 133 -2.65 5.84 13.93
C ILE A 133 -2.00 6.52 15.15
N THR A 134 -0.70 6.33 15.33
CA THR A 134 0.05 7.02 16.39
C THR A 134 0.78 8.28 15.85
N PRO A 135 1.09 9.27 16.70
CA PRO A 135 1.89 10.42 16.28
C PRO A 135 3.23 10.04 15.67
N ASP A 136 3.85 8.95 16.13
CA ASP A 136 5.13 8.45 15.62
C ASP A 136 4.99 7.91 14.19
N GLN A 137 3.88 7.26 13.87
CA GLN A 137 3.59 6.77 12.52
C GLN A 137 3.34 7.93 11.55
N VAL A 138 2.63 8.97 11.99
CA VAL A 138 2.46 10.20 11.19
C VAL A 138 3.82 10.87 10.93
N ARG A 139 4.65 11.05 11.98
CA ARG A 139 6.00 11.62 11.82
C ARG A 139 6.87 10.77 10.92
N TRP A 140 6.80 9.44 11.02
CA TRP A 140 7.50 8.54 10.12
C TRP A 140 7.06 8.74 8.66
N ALA A 141 5.75 8.80 8.40
CA ALA A 141 5.22 9.04 7.06
C ALA A 141 5.68 10.40 6.50
N ALA A 142 5.60 11.46 7.30
CA ALA A 142 6.06 12.80 6.92
C ALA A 142 7.57 12.82 6.59
N ASN A 143 8.41 12.20 7.44
CA ASN A 143 9.85 12.14 7.24
C ASN A 143 10.27 11.42 5.96
N TYR A 144 9.49 10.44 5.51
CA TYR A 144 9.79 9.67 4.30
C TYR A 144 8.92 10.04 3.09
N PHE A 145 8.16 11.14 3.17
CA PHE A 145 7.25 11.56 2.10
C PHE A 145 7.97 11.75 0.76
N ASP A 146 9.06 12.51 0.75
CA ASP A 146 9.81 12.81 -0.47
C ASP A 146 10.54 11.58 -1.01
N THR A 147 11.14 10.80 -0.11
CA THR A 147 11.80 9.53 -0.44
C THR A 147 10.84 8.54 -1.07
N TYR A 148 9.63 8.41 -0.52
CA TYR A 148 8.58 7.57 -1.09
C TYR A 148 8.18 8.05 -2.48
N SER A 149 7.96 9.36 -2.63
CA SER A 149 7.60 9.96 -3.92
C SER A 149 8.68 9.72 -4.98
N ALA A 150 9.96 9.82 -4.62
CA ALA A 150 11.07 9.51 -5.52
C ALA A 150 11.12 8.01 -5.88
N LEU A 151 10.97 7.12 -4.89
CA LEU A 151 10.99 5.67 -5.10
C LEU A 151 9.78 5.15 -5.89
N LEU A 152 8.64 5.84 -5.89
CA LEU A 152 7.55 5.53 -6.82
C LEU A 152 7.94 5.73 -8.30
N GLY A 153 8.98 6.52 -8.59
CA GLY A 153 9.61 6.59 -9.90
C GLY A 153 10.32 5.29 -10.29
N GLU A 154 10.87 4.56 -9.32
CA GLU A 154 11.60 3.31 -9.53
C GLU A 154 10.68 2.14 -9.85
N ARG A 155 10.92 1.48 -10.99
CA ARG A 155 10.04 0.42 -11.52
C ARG A 155 9.85 -0.73 -10.53
N ARG A 156 10.93 -1.18 -9.89
CA ARG A 156 10.92 -2.32 -8.94
C ARG A 156 10.12 -2.00 -7.68
N PHE A 157 10.39 -0.86 -7.06
CA PHE A 157 9.64 -0.39 -5.89
C PHE A 157 8.16 -0.17 -6.21
N ARG A 158 7.85 0.56 -7.29
CA ARG A 158 6.47 0.79 -7.74
C ARG A 158 5.73 -0.51 -8.02
N GLY A 159 6.39 -1.49 -8.65
CA GLY A 159 5.84 -2.81 -8.92
C GLY A 159 5.49 -3.57 -7.65
N ALA A 160 6.43 -3.66 -6.72
CA ALA A 160 6.26 -4.30 -5.42
C ALA A 160 5.16 -3.65 -4.57
N GLN A 161 5.14 -2.31 -4.49
CA GLN A 161 4.08 -1.56 -3.80
C GLN A 161 2.71 -1.84 -4.41
N ARG A 162 2.61 -1.89 -5.74
CA ARG A 162 1.37 -2.23 -6.42
C ARG A 162 0.89 -3.64 -6.06
N TYR A 163 1.79 -4.63 -5.99
CA TYR A 163 1.40 -5.98 -5.62
C TYR A 163 0.93 -6.06 -4.16
N TYR A 164 1.65 -5.43 -3.23
CA TYR A 164 1.22 -5.32 -1.83
C TYR A 164 -0.16 -4.67 -1.70
N ASN A 165 -0.38 -3.53 -2.35
CA ASN A 165 -1.64 -2.78 -2.30
C ASN A 165 -2.82 -3.52 -2.95
N ASN A 166 -2.59 -4.59 -3.70
CA ASN A 166 -3.67 -5.28 -4.43
C ASN A 166 -3.92 -6.72 -3.96
N ALA A 167 -3.00 -7.33 -3.22
CA ALA A 167 -3.16 -8.70 -2.74
C ALA A 167 -4.44 -8.87 -1.91
N HIS A 168 -4.76 -7.92 -1.02
CA HIS A 168 -5.93 -8.02 -0.15
C HIS A 168 -7.28 -7.99 -0.89
N TYR A 169 -7.33 -7.59 -2.17
CA TYR A 169 -8.54 -7.67 -3.00
C TYR A 169 -8.80 -9.05 -3.60
N LEU A 170 -7.77 -9.90 -3.66
CA LEU A 170 -7.94 -11.26 -4.18
C LEU A 170 -8.71 -12.09 -3.14
N PRO A 171 -9.71 -12.88 -3.56
CA PRO A 171 -10.46 -13.72 -2.64
C PRO A 171 -9.60 -14.91 -2.16
N ASP A 172 -8.91 -15.56 -3.09
CA ASP A 172 -8.23 -16.84 -2.86
C ASP A 172 -6.81 -16.65 -2.28
N ALA A 173 -6.48 -17.45 -1.26
CA ALA A 173 -5.19 -17.35 -0.55
C ALA A 173 -3.98 -17.71 -1.42
N ASP A 174 -4.14 -18.67 -2.33
CA ASP A 174 -3.11 -19.05 -3.30
C ASP A 174 -2.76 -17.89 -4.24
N ALA A 175 -3.76 -17.20 -4.79
CA ALA A 175 -3.59 -16.04 -5.65
C ALA A 175 -2.92 -14.88 -4.90
N LYS A 176 -3.27 -14.66 -3.63
CA LYS A 176 -2.59 -13.69 -2.75
C LYS A 176 -1.12 -14.01 -2.59
N ILE A 177 -0.79 -15.26 -2.25
CA ILE A 177 0.59 -15.75 -2.09
C ILE A 177 1.35 -15.47 -3.39
N MET A 178 0.81 -15.88 -4.55
CA MET A 178 1.46 -15.66 -5.85
C MET A 178 1.73 -14.18 -6.11
N LEU A 179 0.76 -13.30 -5.86
CA LEU A 179 0.91 -11.87 -6.10
C LEU A 179 1.94 -11.22 -5.16
N LEU A 180 1.91 -11.57 -3.88
CA LEU A 180 2.86 -11.05 -2.88
C LEU A 180 4.28 -11.50 -3.19
N TRP A 181 4.49 -12.77 -3.53
CA TRP A 181 5.81 -13.28 -3.91
C TRP A 181 6.33 -12.69 -5.21
N ALA A 182 5.47 -12.39 -6.19
CA ALA A 182 5.89 -11.63 -7.37
C ALA A 182 6.42 -10.24 -6.99
N GLY A 183 5.86 -9.60 -5.95
CA GLY A 183 6.39 -8.37 -5.38
C GLY A 183 7.72 -8.54 -4.67
N ILE A 184 7.88 -9.58 -3.86
CA ILE A 184 9.13 -9.88 -3.17
C ILE A 184 10.26 -10.16 -4.17
N GLU A 185 10.00 -11.04 -5.15
CA GLU A 185 10.95 -11.40 -6.21
C GLU A 185 11.37 -10.17 -7.02
N SER A 186 10.40 -9.36 -7.47
CA SER A 186 10.68 -8.12 -8.21
C SER A 186 11.45 -7.09 -7.38
N LEU A 187 11.20 -7.03 -6.06
CA LEU A 187 11.86 -6.06 -5.19
C LEU A 187 13.32 -6.46 -4.94
N LEU A 188 13.64 -7.76 -4.90
CA LEU A 188 14.97 -8.26 -4.57
C LEU A 188 15.88 -8.51 -5.77
N ASP A 189 15.37 -8.45 -7.01
CA ASP A 189 16.17 -8.57 -8.25
C ASP A 189 16.84 -9.94 -8.41
N VAL A 190 16.09 -11.00 -8.16
CA VAL A 190 16.62 -12.37 -8.17
C VAL A 190 16.22 -13.13 -9.44
N ASP A 191 17.22 -13.59 -10.20
CA ASP A 191 16.99 -14.34 -11.46
C ASP A 191 17.33 -15.84 -11.36
N ALA A 192 18.19 -16.24 -10.41
CA ALA A 192 18.64 -17.62 -10.23
C ALA A 192 18.68 -18.02 -8.74
N GLU A 193 18.56 -19.33 -8.48
CA GLU A 193 18.51 -19.89 -7.12
C GLU A 193 17.48 -19.21 -6.19
N LEU A 194 16.30 -18.86 -6.74
CA LEU A 194 15.29 -17.98 -6.13
C LEU A 194 15.12 -18.22 -4.62
N ARG A 195 14.87 -19.46 -4.19
CA ARG A 195 14.68 -19.81 -2.77
C ARG A 195 15.84 -19.34 -1.87
N ARG A 196 17.09 -19.57 -2.26
CA ARG A 196 18.27 -19.22 -1.45
C ARG A 196 18.54 -17.73 -1.54
N SER A 197 18.56 -17.17 -2.75
CA SER A 197 18.87 -15.76 -3.01
C SER A 197 17.85 -14.84 -2.32
N ILE A 198 16.56 -15.13 -2.46
CA ILE A 198 15.49 -14.35 -1.80
C ILE A 198 15.64 -14.38 -0.28
N ALA A 199 15.86 -15.57 0.30
CA ALA A 199 16.01 -15.69 1.74
C ALA A 199 17.23 -14.92 2.26
N LEU A 200 18.34 -14.96 1.52
CA LEU A 200 19.58 -14.28 1.87
C LEU A 200 19.45 -12.76 1.76
N HIS A 201 18.95 -12.29 0.62
CA HIS A 201 18.72 -10.87 0.35
C HIS A 201 17.72 -10.26 1.32
N ALA A 202 16.62 -10.97 1.62
CA ALA A 202 15.65 -10.54 2.61
C ALA A 202 16.26 -10.43 4.01
N ALA A 203 17.06 -11.41 4.44
CA ALA A 203 17.75 -11.37 5.73
C ALA A 203 18.76 -10.23 5.83
N ILE A 204 19.53 -9.98 4.76
CA ILE A 204 20.49 -8.87 4.72
C ILE A 204 19.78 -7.52 4.77
N LEU A 205 18.73 -7.35 3.97
CA LEU A 205 18.00 -6.10 3.89
C LEU A 205 17.34 -5.77 5.24
N HIS A 206 16.69 -6.77 5.86
CA HIS A 206 16.03 -6.63 7.15
C HIS A 206 16.98 -6.19 8.28
N GLY A 207 18.28 -6.49 8.18
CA GLY A 207 19.28 -6.09 9.16
C GLY A 207 19.28 -6.98 10.41
N GLY A 208 19.80 -6.46 11.52
CA GLY A 208 19.96 -7.21 12.78
C GLY A 208 21.31 -7.93 12.90
N ASP A 209 21.48 -8.62 14.03
CA ASP A 209 22.64 -9.46 14.31
C ASP A 209 22.62 -10.77 13.50
N SER A 210 23.69 -11.56 13.62
CA SER A 210 23.86 -12.80 12.88
C SER A 210 22.77 -13.84 13.19
N GLU A 211 22.26 -13.86 14.42
CA GLU A 211 21.23 -14.82 14.85
C GLU A 211 19.86 -14.45 14.25
N ALA A 212 19.49 -13.17 14.33
CA ALA A 212 18.27 -12.64 13.72
C ALA A 212 18.27 -12.85 12.19
N LYS A 213 19.40 -12.60 11.53
CA LYS A 213 19.57 -12.86 10.09
C LYS A 213 19.41 -14.34 9.76
N ALA A 214 20.01 -15.23 10.54
CA ALA A 214 19.90 -16.66 10.34
C ALA A 214 18.46 -17.17 10.56
N ALA A 215 17.74 -16.64 11.55
CA ALA A 215 16.33 -16.92 11.77
C ALA A 215 15.48 -16.48 10.57
N ARG A 216 15.64 -15.22 10.13
CA ARG A 216 14.92 -14.69 8.96
C ARG A 216 15.18 -15.50 7.71
N PHE A 217 16.44 -15.89 7.46
CA PHE A 217 16.80 -16.76 6.33
C PHE A 217 16.03 -18.09 6.36
N ARG A 218 15.94 -18.75 7.52
CA ARG A 218 15.20 -20.01 7.67
C ARG A 218 13.70 -19.84 7.44
N ASP A 219 13.12 -18.77 7.98
CA ASP A 219 11.68 -18.52 7.86
C ASP A 219 11.28 -18.19 6.41
N VAL A 220 12.06 -17.35 5.72
CA VAL A 220 11.82 -17.03 4.30
C VAL A 220 11.95 -18.27 3.42
N LYS A 221 12.93 -19.16 3.68
CA LYS A 221 13.04 -20.44 2.95
C LYS A 221 11.81 -21.32 3.14
N ARG A 222 11.32 -21.43 4.38
CA ARG A 222 10.12 -22.22 4.70
C ARG A 222 8.89 -21.67 4.00
N ALA A 223 8.71 -20.34 4.01
CA ALA A 223 7.60 -19.69 3.34
C ALA A 223 7.69 -19.83 1.81
N TYR A 224 8.90 -19.75 1.24
CA TYR A 224 9.09 -19.99 -0.19
C TYR A 224 8.76 -21.43 -0.60
N ASP A 225 9.05 -22.42 0.24
CA ASP A 225 8.65 -23.81 -0.01
C ASP A 225 7.12 -23.96 -0.09
N ILE A 226 6.37 -23.23 0.74
CA ILE A 226 4.91 -23.19 0.68
C ILE A 226 4.46 -22.56 -0.62
N ARG A 227 5.01 -21.39 -1.00
CA ARG A 227 4.72 -20.76 -2.30
C ARG A 227 5.01 -21.70 -3.46
N SER A 228 6.12 -22.43 -3.42
CA SER A 228 6.48 -23.40 -4.46
C SER A 228 5.44 -24.51 -4.59
N LYS A 229 4.90 -25.02 -3.48
CA LYS A 229 3.81 -26.01 -3.50
C LYS A 229 2.52 -25.44 -4.11
N VAL A 230 2.17 -24.22 -3.70
CA VAL A 230 0.98 -23.51 -4.19
C VAL A 230 1.01 -23.33 -5.71
N VAL A 231 2.13 -22.83 -6.27
CA VAL A 231 2.23 -22.61 -7.73
C VAL A 231 2.21 -23.90 -8.55
N HIS A 232 2.51 -25.04 -7.93
CA HIS A 232 2.44 -26.35 -8.57
C HIS A 232 1.12 -27.09 -8.30
N GLY A 233 0.12 -26.40 -7.70
CA GLY A 233 -1.20 -26.97 -7.43
C GLY A 233 -1.18 -28.08 -6.39
N SER A 234 -0.19 -28.11 -5.51
CA SER A 234 -0.17 -29.07 -4.40
C SER A 234 -1.19 -28.67 -3.34
N ASP A 235 -1.89 -29.64 -2.77
CA ASP A 235 -2.81 -29.40 -1.65
C ASP A 235 -2.04 -28.91 -0.42
N VAL A 236 -2.34 -27.68 -0.02
CA VAL A 236 -1.85 -27.08 1.22
C VAL A 236 -3.05 -26.82 2.10
N ASP A 237 -2.95 -27.21 3.36
CA ASP A 237 -3.98 -26.97 4.38
C ASP A 237 -4.35 -25.48 4.47
N GLY A 238 -5.65 -25.19 4.66
CA GLY A 238 -6.18 -23.83 4.64
C GLY A 238 -5.57 -22.90 5.69
N ALA A 239 -5.33 -23.39 6.91
CA ALA A 239 -4.70 -22.58 7.95
C ALA A 239 -3.23 -22.26 7.61
N LYS A 240 -2.53 -23.19 6.95
CA LYS A 240 -1.17 -22.95 6.45
C LYS A 240 -1.14 -21.95 5.29
N LEU A 241 -2.17 -21.91 4.45
CA LEU A 241 -2.29 -20.92 3.38
C LEU A 241 -2.49 -19.52 3.95
N GLU A 242 -3.40 -19.33 4.89
CA GLU A 242 -3.62 -18.02 5.52
C GLU A 242 -2.37 -17.53 6.26
N ALA A 243 -1.70 -18.39 7.04
CA ALA A 243 -0.43 -18.04 7.68
C ALA A 243 0.67 -17.70 6.66
N ALA A 244 0.67 -18.34 5.48
CA ALA A 244 1.60 -18.01 4.40
C ALA A 244 1.28 -16.67 3.71
N VAL A 245 -0.01 -16.31 3.60
CA VAL A 245 -0.45 -14.98 3.13
C VAL A 245 0.04 -13.91 4.09
N GLU A 246 -0.22 -14.07 5.40
CA GLU A 246 0.21 -13.14 6.44
C GLU A 246 1.73 -12.95 6.41
N PHE A 247 2.49 -14.04 6.42
CA PHE A 247 3.95 -13.99 6.36
C PHE A 247 4.46 -13.28 5.10
N ALA A 248 3.91 -13.58 3.92
CA ALA A 248 4.34 -12.95 2.67
C ALA A 248 3.97 -11.45 2.63
N SER A 249 2.82 -11.08 3.20
CA SER A 249 2.37 -9.69 3.32
C SER A 249 3.31 -8.89 4.22
N ASP A 250 3.59 -9.42 5.42
CA ASP A 250 4.50 -8.80 6.39
C ASP A 250 5.93 -8.69 5.85
N LEU A 251 6.41 -9.74 5.17
CA LEU A 251 7.73 -9.74 4.55
C LEU A 251 7.83 -8.64 3.48
N LEU A 252 6.86 -8.56 2.56
CA LEU A 252 6.88 -7.56 1.50
C LEU A 252 6.79 -6.13 2.08
N LEU A 253 5.94 -5.93 3.08
CA LEU A 253 5.81 -4.67 3.82
C LEU A 253 7.15 -4.27 4.45
N ASP A 254 7.81 -5.18 5.15
CA ASP A 254 9.11 -4.95 5.78
C ASP A 254 10.18 -4.56 4.76
N LEU A 255 10.26 -5.26 3.62
CA LEU A 255 11.25 -4.96 2.58
C LEU A 255 10.97 -3.61 1.91
N LEU A 256 9.71 -3.24 1.69
CA LEU A 256 9.31 -1.93 1.17
C LEU A 256 9.67 -0.81 2.16
N ARG A 257 9.30 -0.97 3.44
CA ARG A 257 9.68 -0.02 4.51
C ARG A 257 11.19 0.14 4.59
N ARG A 258 11.92 -0.96 4.55
CA ARG A 258 13.37 -0.94 4.70
C ARG A 258 14.07 -0.27 3.53
N THR A 259 13.56 -0.47 2.32
CA THR A 259 13.99 0.28 1.14
C THR A 259 13.78 1.78 1.34
N LEU A 260 12.64 2.17 1.89
CA LEU A 260 12.31 3.56 2.18
C LEU A 260 13.32 4.18 3.16
N GLU A 261 13.63 3.46 4.23
CA GLU A 261 14.61 3.87 5.25
C GLU A 261 16.03 4.00 4.70
N ILE A 262 16.39 3.18 3.71
CA ILE A 262 17.67 3.26 3.00
C ILE A 262 17.69 4.44 2.00
N GLY A 263 16.52 4.88 1.53
CA GLY A 263 16.37 6.00 0.61
C GLY A 263 16.66 5.69 -0.86
N ARG A 264 16.94 4.42 -1.19
CA ARG A 264 17.23 3.96 -2.56
C ARG A 264 16.91 2.48 -2.72
N MET A 265 16.80 2.04 -3.98
CA MET A 265 16.73 0.62 -4.30
C MET A 265 18.12 -0.04 -4.17
N PRO A 266 18.28 -1.12 -3.38
CA PRO A 266 19.49 -1.92 -3.40
C PRO A 266 19.55 -2.78 -4.67
N LYS A 267 20.75 -2.93 -5.22
CA LYS A 267 21.01 -3.82 -6.36
C LYS A 267 21.23 -5.25 -5.87
N GLY A 268 20.84 -6.26 -6.65
CA GLY A 268 21.09 -7.67 -6.30
C GLY A 268 22.58 -7.94 -6.01
N ALA A 269 23.47 -7.42 -6.86
CA ALA A 269 24.93 -7.56 -6.67
C ALA A 269 25.44 -6.98 -5.34
N GLU A 270 24.86 -5.86 -4.85
CA GLU A 270 25.25 -5.28 -3.56
C GLU A 270 24.85 -6.20 -2.39
N LEU A 271 23.71 -6.89 -2.52
CA LEU A 271 23.24 -7.86 -1.52
C LEU A 271 24.06 -9.16 -1.57
N ASP A 272 24.47 -9.60 -2.75
CA ASP A 272 25.38 -10.73 -2.92
C ASP A 272 26.76 -10.45 -2.33
N GLU A 273 27.32 -9.26 -2.58
CA GLU A 273 28.57 -8.84 -1.96
C GLU A 273 28.47 -8.79 -0.44
N ALA A 274 27.39 -8.22 0.10
CA ALA A 274 27.15 -8.17 1.54
C ALA A 274 27.07 -9.59 2.15
N ALA A 275 26.47 -10.54 1.43
CA ALA A 275 26.42 -11.93 1.86
C ALA A 275 27.81 -12.57 1.91
N SER A 276 28.65 -12.31 0.89
CA SER A 276 30.00 -12.86 0.83
C SER A 276 30.89 -12.35 1.97
N ARG A 277 30.79 -11.06 2.33
CA ARG A 277 31.55 -10.46 3.43
C ARG A 277 31.10 -10.97 4.80
N ALA A 278 29.82 -11.32 4.95
CA ALA A 278 29.31 -11.91 6.19
C ALA A 278 29.71 -13.40 6.36
N ALA A 279 30.11 -14.08 5.29
CA ALA A 279 30.49 -15.48 5.30
C ALA A 279 31.99 -15.73 5.57
N PHE A 280 32.82 -14.69 5.50
CA PHE A 280 34.27 -14.75 5.75
C PHE A 280 34.68 -13.72 6.82
N PRO A 281 34.77 -14.10 8.10
CA PRO A 281 35.51 -13.32 9.10
C PRO A 281 37.03 -13.39 8.87
#